data_AF-A0A1F9GVZ7-F1
#
_entry.id   AF-A0A1F9GVZ7-F1
#
_cell.length_a   1.000
_cell.length_b   1.000
_cell.length_c   1.000
_cell.angle_alpha   90.00
_cell.angle_beta   90.00
_cell.angle_gamma   90.00
#
_symmetry.space_group_name_H-M   'P 1'
#
loop_
_entity.id
_entity.type
_entity.pdbx_description
1 polymer ?
#
loop_
_entity_poly.entity_id
_entity_poly.type
_entity_poly.pdbx_seq_one_letter_code
_entity_poly.pdbx_strand_id
1 'polypeptide(L)'
;MFEVSKKHRRTHFVVNRRFQLKYVTLLLTLMAVLCLGFAFASQYLVDVNVRKIATEEKLAGSAVESIIKEEKRAVVGSLLKVFFAIALIMVVLGVYITHKMAGPIFALQRRMKEVVHGDFKATLFKVRHGDEFQELVEAYNDMIFAFDNKFKTYDKEVKKFVILLANTIEKLERHANREDVVKNLKITLNDYQDYLPAEEAPFKKAA
;
A
#
# COMPACT_ATOMS: atom_id res chain seq x y z
N MET A 1 32.08 11.45 26.94
CA MET A 1 32.51 10.97 25.61
C MET A 1 31.25 10.65 24.82
N PHE A 2 30.90 11.49 23.84
CA PHE A 2 29.65 11.37 23.07
C PHE A 2 29.77 10.22 22.06
N GLU A 3 28.93 9.20 22.22
CA GLU A 3 28.87 8.08 21.28
C GLU A 3 28.07 8.52 20.04
N VAL A 4 28.79 8.74 18.94
CA VAL A 4 28.19 9.07 17.64
C VAL A 4 27.50 7.81 17.12
N SER A 5 26.17 7.77 17.22
CA SER A 5 25.31 6.77 16.60
C SER A 5 25.65 6.63 15.11
N LYS A 6 26.26 5.49 14.74
CA LYS A 6 26.51 5.12 13.34
C LYS A 6 25.17 4.97 12.63
N LYS A 7 24.81 6.01 11.86
CA LYS A 7 23.66 6.03 10.95
C LYS A 7 23.81 4.93 9.91
N HIS A 8 23.23 3.76 10.17
CA HIS A 8 23.12 2.68 9.20
C HIS A 8 22.26 3.16 8.02
N ARG A 9 22.92 3.60 6.94
CA ARG A 9 22.24 3.86 5.67
C ARG A 9 21.84 2.51 5.10
N ARG A 10 20.54 2.20 5.11
CA ARG A 10 19.98 1.04 4.41
C ARG A 10 20.15 1.29 2.89
N THR A 11 21.16 0.67 2.28
CA THR A 11 21.56 0.88 0.88
C THR A 11 21.05 -0.19 -0.10
N HIS A 12 20.10 -1.04 0.32
CA HIS A 12 19.52 -2.03 -0.59
C HIS A 12 18.46 -1.41 -1.50
N PHE A 13 18.84 -1.09 -2.73
CA PHE A 13 17.97 -0.52 -3.79
C PHE A 13 16.95 -1.53 -4.38
N VAL A 14 17.09 -2.82 -4.06
CA VAL A 14 16.21 -3.90 -4.53
C VAL A 14 15.45 -4.47 -3.33
N VAL A 15 14.41 -3.76 -2.89
CA VAL A 15 13.53 -4.24 -1.81
C VAL A 15 12.56 -5.31 -2.33
N ASN A 16 12.07 -5.17 -3.58
CA ASN A 16 11.21 -6.18 -4.18
C ASN A 16 11.29 -6.21 -5.73
N ARG A 17 12.06 -7.19 -6.24
CA ARG A 17 12.24 -7.41 -7.68
C ARG A 17 10.96 -7.82 -8.40
N ARG A 18 10.05 -8.56 -7.74
CA ARG A 18 8.78 -8.99 -8.36
C ARG A 18 7.84 -7.81 -8.60
N PHE A 19 7.74 -6.92 -7.61
CA PHE A 19 6.93 -5.71 -7.73
C PHE A 19 7.50 -4.78 -8.81
N GLN A 20 8.82 -4.51 -8.77
CA GLN A 20 9.50 -3.69 -9.78
C GLN A 20 9.33 -4.25 -11.20
N LEU A 21 9.57 -5.54 -11.42
CA LEU A 21 9.42 -6.14 -12.74
C LEU A 21 7.99 -6.07 -13.25
N LYS A 22 6.98 -6.30 -12.40
CA LYS A 22 5.57 -6.23 -12.82
C LYS A 22 5.21 -4.86 -13.39
N TYR A 23 5.59 -3.77 -12.72
CA TYR A 23 5.25 -2.42 -13.18
C TYR A 23 6.16 -1.92 -14.30
N VAL A 24 7.46 -2.23 -14.27
CA VAL A 24 8.37 -1.87 -15.37
C VAL A 24 7.98 -2.59 -16.66
N THR A 25 7.63 -3.89 -16.60
CA THR A 25 7.14 -4.62 -17.76
C THR A 25 5.81 -4.07 -18.26
N LEU A 26 4.88 -3.75 -17.36
CA LEU A 26 3.63 -3.07 -17.74
C LEU A 26 3.89 -1.77 -18.51
N LEU A 27 4.75 -0.88 -17.97
CA LEU A 27 5.10 0.38 -18.64
C LEU A 27 5.76 0.17 -20.01
N LEU A 28 6.67 -0.80 -20.11
CA LEU A 28 7.31 -1.14 -21.38
C LEU A 28 6.34 -1.73 -22.40
N THR A 29 5.39 -2.57 -21.97
CA THR A 29 4.36 -3.12 -22.88
C THR A 29 3.43 -2.03 -23.38
N LEU A 30 2.98 -1.12 -22.51
CA LEU A 30 2.14 0.02 -22.91
C LEU A 30 2.90 0.93 -23.89
N MET A 31 4.16 1.23 -23.61
CA MET A 31 5.02 1.98 -24.51
C MET A 31 5.16 1.28 -25.87
N ALA A 32 5.42 -0.04 -25.88
CA ALA A 32 5.57 -0.80 -27.12
C ALA A 32 4.29 -0.74 -27.97
N VAL A 33 3.11 -0.88 -27.35
CA VAL A 33 1.82 -0.74 -28.04
C VAL A 33 1.64 0.66 -28.64
N LEU A 34 1.96 1.71 -27.88
CA LEU A 34 1.89 3.10 -28.37
C LEU A 34 2.86 3.34 -29.53
N CYS A 35 4.09 2.84 -29.43
CA CYS A 35 5.09 2.96 -30.49
C CYS A 35 4.71 2.17 -31.74
N LEU A 36 4.10 0.99 -31.60
CA LEU A 36 3.55 0.23 -32.74
C LEU A 36 2.40 0.98 -33.41
N GLY A 37 1.48 1.56 -32.63
CA GLY A 37 0.40 2.39 -33.15
C GLY A 37 0.91 3.63 -33.89
N PHE A 38 1.91 4.31 -33.32
CA PHE A 38 2.56 5.45 -33.95
C PHE A 38 3.29 5.05 -35.25
N ALA A 39 4.02 3.94 -35.24
CA ALA A 39 4.70 3.44 -36.43
C ALA A 39 3.70 3.08 -37.54
N PHE A 40 2.59 2.43 -37.20
CA PHE A 40 1.52 2.11 -38.14
C PHE A 40 0.88 3.37 -38.72
N ALA A 41 0.51 4.33 -37.88
CA ALA A 41 -0.05 5.61 -38.31
C ALA A 41 0.93 6.39 -39.22
N SER A 42 2.21 6.40 -38.87
CA SER A 42 3.26 7.03 -39.69
C SER A 42 3.36 6.40 -41.08
N GLN A 43 3.37 5.07 -41.17
CA GLN A 43 3.40 4.37 -42.48
C GLN A 43 2.13 4.66 -43.30
N TYR A 44 0.96 4.64 -42.66
CA TYR A 44 -0.30 4.96 -43.32
C TYR A 44 -0.30 6.38 -43.92
N LEU A 45 0.17 7.37 -43.16
CA LEU A 45 0.27 8.76 -43.63
C LEU A 45 1.27 8.91 -44.77
N VAL A 46 2.44 8.25 -44.69
CA VAL A 46 3.42 8.24 -45.79
C VAL A 46 2.82 7.65 -47.05
N ASP A 47 2.12 6.51 -46.96
CA ASP A 47 1.49 5.87 -48.11
C ASP A 47 0.41 6.74 -48.75
N VAL A 48 -0.42 7.41 -47.94
CA VAL A 48 -1.43 8.35 -48.45
C VAL A 48 -0.77 9.55 -49.13
N ASN A 49 0.30 10.11 -48.55
CA ASN A 49 1.00 11.26 -49.13
C ASN A 49 1.73 10.91 -50.43
N VAL A 50 2.42 9.77 -50.47
CA VAL A 50 3.10 9.26 -51.67
C VAL A 50 2.09 9.00 -52.80
N ARG A 51 0.95 8.37 -52.49
CA ARG A 51 -0.10 8.11 -53.50
C ARG A 51 -0.59 9.41 -54.13
N LYS A 52 -0.83 10.46 -53.34
CA LYS A 52 -1.28 11.78 -53.84
C LYS A 52 -0.26 12.40 -54.79
N ILE A 53 1.02 12.45 -54.39
CA ILE A 53 2.11 12.99 -55.21
C ILE A 53 2.23 12.20 -56.53
N ALA A 54 2.21 10.87 -56.46
CA ALA A 54 2.36 10.01 -57.63
C ALA A 54 1.21 10.19 -58.65
N THR A 55 -0.03 10.38 -58.18
CA THR A 55 -1.18 10.62 -59.07
C THR A 55 -1.22 12.02 -59.68
N GLU A 56 -0.79 13.05 -58.96
CA GLU A 56 -0.84 14.44 -59.44
C GLU A 56 0.32 14.77 -60.39
N GLU A 57 1.52 14.25 -60.11
CA GLU A 57 2.74 14.63 -60.83
C GLU A 57 3.16 13.60 -61.91
N LYS A 58 2.38 12.52 -62.09
CA LYS A 58 2.72 11.37 -62.97
C LYS A 58 4.13 10.81 -62.74
N LEU A 59 4.63 10.91 -61.51
CA LEU A 59 5.92 10.38 -61.09
C LEU A 59 5.83 8.86 -60.86
N ALA A 60 5.68 8.10 -61.95
CA ALA A 60 5.67 6.65 -61.94
C ALA A 60 6.92 6.12 -62.65
N GLY A 61 8.05 6.13 -61.94
CA GLY A 61 9.32 5.58 -62.41
C GLY A 61 10.05 4.86 -61.29
N SER A 62 10.84 3.84 -61.63
CA SER A 62 11.61 3.01 -60.68
C SER A 62 12.55 3.82 -59.78
N ALA A 63 13.02 4.99 -60.24
CA ALA A 63 13.83 5.92 -59.45
C ALA A 63 13.08 6.54 -58.26
N VAL A 64 11.78 6.82 -58.42
CA VAL A 64 10.94 7.40 -57.35
C VAL A 64 10.65 6.36 -56.27
N GLU A 65 10.37 5.11 -56.68
CA GLU A 65 10.20 3.99 -55.74
C GLU A 65 11.46 3.72 -54.90
N SER A 66 12.65 3.82 -55.50
CA SER A 66 13.90 3.66 -54.75
C SER A 66 14.10 4.77 -53.71
N ILE A 67 13.80 6.03 -54.05
CA ILE A 67 13.92 7.17 -53.13
C ILE A 67 12.96 7.00 -51.94
N ILE A 68 11.71 6.63 -52.19
CA ILE A 68 10.70 6.39 -51.13
C ILE A 68 11.13 5.24 -50.22
N LYS A 69 11.71 4.17 -50.78
CA LYS A 69 12.18 3.02 -49.99
C LYS A 69 13.35 3.39 -49.08
N GLU A 70 14.28 4.21 -49.57
CA GLU A 70 15.38 4.73 -48.76
C GLU A 70 14.87 5.65 -47.65
N GLU A 71 13.93 6.54 -47.96
CA GLU A 71 13.32 7.44 -46.98
C GLU A 71 12.56 6.67 -45.90
N LYS A 72 11.74 5.67 -46.29
CA LYS A 72 11.06 4.77 -45.33
C LYS A 72 12.06 4.07 -44.41
N ARG A 73 13.20 3.60 -44.94
CA ARG A 73 14.24 2.96 -44.15
C ARG A 73 14.88 3.94 -43.16
N ALA A 74 15.14 5.19 -43.58
CA ALA A 74 15.67 6.23 -42.72
C ALA A 74 14.68 6.62 -41.61
N VAL A 75 13.38 6.71 -41.92
CA VAL A 75 12.31 6.96 -40.95
C VAL A 75 12.23 5.83 -39.93
N VAL A 76 12.14 4.57 -40.37
CA VAL A 76 12.09 3.39 -39.47
C VAL A 76 13.34 3.33 -38.58
N GLY A 77 14.52 3.57 -39.16
CA GLY A 77 15.77 3.62 -38.40
C GLY A 77 15.77 4.71 -37.32
N SER A 78 15.25 5.89 -37.63
CA SER A 78 15.11 6.98 -36.66
C SER A 78 14.08 6.66 -35.57
N LEU A 79 12.95 6.05 -35.93
CA LEU A 79 11.93 5.60 -34.97
C LEU A 79 12.47 4.56 -34.01
N LEU A 80 13.27 3.60 -34.48
CA LEU A 80 13.90 2.58 -33.62
C LEU A 80 14.88 3.21 -32.63
N LYS A 81 15.70 4.19 -33.06
CA LYS A 81 16.61 4.90 -32.15
C LYS A 81 15.85 5.62 -31.04
N VAL A 82 14.79 6.35 -31.41
CA VAL A 82 13.92 7.05 -30.45
C VAL A 82 13.23 6.05 -29.52
N PHE A 83 12.74 4.93 -30.05
CA PHE A 83 12.13 3.86 -29.27
C PHE A 83 13.07 3.34 -28.19
N PHE A 84 14.29 2.93 -28.54
CA PHE A 84 15.24 2.42 -27.55
C PHE A 84 15.68 3.48 -26.53
N ALA A 85 15.82 4.75 -26.96
CA ALA A 85 16.14 5.85 -26.06
C ALA A 85 15.04 6.07 -25.02
N ILE A 86 13.77 6.13 -25.45
CA ILE A 86 12.63 6.28 -24.54
C ILE A 86 12.48 5.04 -23.66
N ALA A 87 12.69 3.84 -24.19
CA ALA A 87 12.58 2.60 -23.42
C ALA A 87 13.59 2.56 -22.27
N LEU A 88 14.83 3.01 -22.52
CA LEU A 88 15.85 3.14 -21.49
C LEU A 88 15.42 4.12 -20.39
N ILE A 89 14.91 5.29 -20.76
CA ILE A 89 14.39 6.29 -19.81
C ILE A 89 13.24 5.71 -18.99
N MET A 90 12.30 5.01 -19.63
CA MET A 90 11.15 4.38 -18.97
C MET A 90 11.56 3.29 -17.99
N VAL A 91 12.61 2.51 -18.28
CA VAL A 91 13.17 1.54 -17.31
C VAL A 91 13.70 2.26 -16.08
N VAL A 92 14.53 3.30 -16.28
CA VAL A 92 15.12 4.06 -15.18
C VAL A 92 14.03 4.71 -14.31
N LEU A 93 13.07 5.39 -14.94
CA LEU A 93 11.95 6.02 -14.24
C LEU A 93 11.05 4.98 -13.55
N GLY A 94 10.72 3.89 -14.22
CA GLY A 94 9.89 2.83 -13.67
C GLY A 94 10.52 2.20 -12.43
N VAL A 95 11.83 1.93 -12.46
CA VAL A 95 12.57 1.43 -11.28
C VAL A 95 12.57 2.46 -10.17
N TYR A 96 12.84 3.73 -10.48
CA TYR A 96 12.88 4.82 -9.49
C TYR A 96 11.55 5.01 -8.78
N ILE A 97 10.44 5.15 -9.52
CA ILE A 97 9.09 5.31 -8.98
C ILE A 97 8.71 4.09 -8.16
N THR A 98 8.91 2.90 -8.71
CA THR A 98 8.49 1.66 -8.06
C THR A 98 9.27 1.40 -6.76
N HIS A 99 10.53 1.86 -6.67
CA HIS A 99 11.28 1.82 -5.42
C HIS A 99 10.63 2.68 -4.33
N LYS A 100 10.22 3.91 -4.65
CA LYS A 100 9.56 4.82 -3.69
C LYS A 100 8.24 4.28 -3.16
N MET A 101 7.56 3.45 -3.95
CA MET A 101 6.31 2.78 -3.55
C MET A 101 6.54 1.49 -2.75
N ALA A 102 7.48 0.65 -3.19
CA ALA A 102 7.69 -0.67 -2.61
C ALA A 102 8.12 -0.59 -1.14
N GLY A 103 9.10 0.27 -0.82
CA GLY A 103 9.62 0.38 0.55
C GLY A 103 8.51 0.59 1.61
N PRO A 104 7.69 1.63 1.47
CA PRO A 104 6.57 1.91 2.37
C PRO A 104 5.54 0.79 2.45
N ILE A 105 5.12 0.20 1.32
CA ILE A 105 4.14 -0.89 1.30
C ILE A 105 4.65 -2.12 2.06
N PHE A 106 5.91 -2.51 1.82
CA PHE A 106 6.52 -3.66 2.51
C PHE A 106 6.68 -3.40 4.01
N ALA A 107 7.05 -2.17 4.39
CA ALA A 107 7.10 -1.77 5.79
C ALA A 107 5.71 -1.85 6.44
N LEU A 108 4.68 -1.28 5.80
CA LEU A 108 3.29 -1.31 6.29
C LEU A 108 2.81 -2.75 6.49
N GLN A 109 2.97 -3.62 5.49
CA GLN A 109 2.56 -5.02 5.58
C GLN A 109 3.25 -5.73 6.76
N ARG A 110 4.55 -5.47 6.97
CA ARG A 110 5.28 -6.03 8.11
C ARG A 110 4.71 -5.53 9.43
N ARG A 111 4.43 -4.23 9.55
CA ARG A 111 3.84 -3.65 10.78
C ARG A 111 2.47 -4.23 11.07
N MET A 112 1.61 -4.35 10.06
CA MET A 112 0.29 -4.98 10.23
C MET A 112 0.38 -6.44 10.73
N LYS A 113 1.41 -7.20 10.34
CA LYS A 113 1.64 -8.55 10.90
C LYS A 113 2.13 -8.52 12.33
N GLU A 114 2.92 -7.51 12.70
CA GLU A 114 3.42 -7.32 14.06
C GLU A 114 2.27 -6.94 15.03
N VAL A 115 1.25 -6.20 14.56
CA VAL A 115 0.06 -5.78 15.35
C VAL A 115 -0.65 -6.96 16.02
N VAL A 116 -0.66 -8.14 15.39
CA VAL A 116 -1.29 -9.35 15.92
C VAL A 116 -0.71 -9.78 17.27
N HIS A 117 0.51 -9.36 17.62
CA HIS A 117 1.19 -9.71 18.87
C HIS A 117 0.85 -8.76 20.03
N GLY A 118 0.02 -7.74 19.82
CA GLY A 118 -0.51 -6.88 20.87
C GLY A 118 0.39 -5.71 21.31
N ASP A 119 1.64 -5.61 20.83
CA ASP A 119 2.47 -4.41 21.04
C ASP A 119 2.19 -3.36 19.95
N PHE A 120 1.14 -2.58 20.16
CA PHE A 120 0.70 -1.54 19.24
C PHE A 120 1.75 -0.45 19.04
N LYS A 121 2.41 0.01 20.10
CA LYS A 121 3.39 1.10 20.03
C LYS A 121 4.63 0.73 19.22
N ALA A 122 5.12 -0.50 19.34
CA ALA A 122 6.25 -0.98 18.57
C ALA A 122 5.98 -1.06 17.06
N THR A 123 4.70 -1.05 16.65
CA THR A 123 4.29 -1.14 15.25
C THR A 123 4.18 0.22 14.55
N LEU A 124 4.20 1.33 15.28
CA LEU A 124 4.20 2.68 14.72
C LEU A 124 5.44 2.93 13.86
N PHE A 125 5.28 3.63 12.75
CA PHE A 125 6.40 3.95 11.87
C PHE A 125 6.15 5.19 11.02
N LYS A 126 7.23 5.69 10.40
CA LYS A 126 7.19 6.83 9.49
C LYS A 126 7.86 6.47 8.17
N VAL A 127 7.29 7.00 7.09
CA VAL A 127 7.84 6.90 5.73
C VAL A 127 8.76 8.08 5.45
N ARG A 128 9.76 7.89 4.57
CA ARG A 128 10.65 8.99 4.17
C ARG A 128 9.84 10.04 3.40
N HIS A 129 10.17 11.32 3.60
CA HIS A 129 9.44 12.45 3.01
C HIS A 129 9.34 12.45 1.46
N GLY A 130 10.24 11.75 0.77
CA GLY A 130 10.21 11.64 -0.69
C GLY A 130 9.58 10.36 -1.23
N ASP A 131 9.09 9.49 -0.35
CA ASP A 131 8.45 8.22 -0.69
C ASP A 131 6.93 8.38 -0.68
N GLU A 132 6.24 7.45 -1.35
CA GLU A 132 4.78 7.46 -1.49
C GLU A 132 4.09 6.93 -0.22
N PHE A 133 2.77 7.11 -0.15
CA PHE A 133 1.89 6.56 0.90
C PHE A 133 2.06 7.14 2.32
N GLN A 134 2.54 8.38 2.45
CA GLN A 134 2.66 9.05 3.75
C GLN A 134 1.31 9.15 4.47
N GLU A 135 0.28 9.64 3.78
CA GLU A 135 -1.08 9.75 4.32
C GLU A 135 -1.66 8.39 4.75
N LEU A 136 -1.38 7.33 4.00
CA LEU A 136 -1.82 5.98 4.36
C LEU A 136 -1.14 5.49 5.65
N VAL A 137 0.14 5.82 5.83
CA VAL A 137 0.87 5.47 7.05
C VAL A 137 0.44 6.31 8.24
N GLU A 138 0.06 7.57 8.03
CA GLU A 138 -0.55 8.41 9.06
C GLU A 138 -1.89 7.83 9.51
N ALA A 139 -2.78 7.49 8.56
CA ALA A 139 -4.05 6.83 8.88
C ALA A 139 -3.87 5.48 9.60
N TYR A 140 -2.85 4.70 9.22
CA TYR A 140 -2.48 3.48 9.94
C TYR A 140 -2.07 3.79 11.38
N ASN A 141 -1.21 4.79 11.60
CA ASN A 141 -0.75 5.14 12.93
C ASN A 141 -1.91 5.65 13.81
N ASP A 142 -2.85 6.40 13.26
CA ASP A 142 -4.05 6.86 13.95
C ASP A 142 -4.93 5.69 14.40
N MET A 143 -5.12 4.69 13.52
CA MET A 143 -5.82 3.44 13.86
C MET A 143 -5.13 2.71 15.02
N ILE A 144 -3.80 2.57 14.97
CA ILE A 144 -3.02 1.93 16.04
C ILE A 144 -3.13 2.68 17.37
N PHE A 145 -3.13 4.02 17.33
CA PHE A 145 -3.35 4.84 18.53
C PHE A 145 -4.74 4.64 19.13
N ALA A 146 -5.78 4.57 18.29
CA ALA A 146 -7.15 4.28 18.72
C ALA A 146 -7.27 2.88 19.35
N PHE A 147 -6.62 1.87 18.77
CA PHE A 147 -6.55 0.52 19.34
C PHE A 147 -5.83 0.51 20.69
N ASP A 148 -4.62 1.08 20.78
CA ASP A 148 -3.86 1.15 22.04
C ASP A 148 -4.66 1.80 23.16
N ASN A 149 -5.39 2.88 22.86
CA ASN A 149 -6.24 3.56 23.85
C ASN A 149 -7.45 2.72 24.27
N LYS A 150 -8.13 2.04 23.33
CA LYS A 150 -9.24 1.13 23.66
C LYS A 150 -8.77 -0.04 24.51
N PHE A 151 -7.66 -0.68 24.14
CA PHE A 151 -7.09 -1.81 24.89
C PHE A 151 -6.66 -1.42 26.31
N LYS A 152 -6.05 -0.24 26.51
CA LYS A 152 -5.74 0.26 27.86
C LYS A 152 -6.98 0.49 28.71
N THR A 153 -8.05 1.00 28.10
CA THR A 153 -9.33 1.16 28.82
C THR A 153 -9.86 -0.20 29.26
N TYR A 154 -9.89 -1.20 28.37
CA TYR A 154 -10.29 -2.56 28.73
C TYR A 154 -9.41 -3.17 29.81
N ASP A 155 -8.08 -3.06 29.71
CA ASP A 155 -7.15 -3.60 30.71
C ASP A 155 -7.36 -2.95 32.09
N LYS A 156 -7.65 -1.64 32.12
CA LYS A 156 -8.00 -0.93 33.36
C LYS A 156 -9.30 -1.43 33.97
N GLU A 157 -10.35 -1.63 33.15
CA GLU A 157 -11.64 -2.14 33.63
C GLU A 157 -11.55 -3.60 34.10
N VAL A 158 -10.82 -4.45 33.38
CA VAL A 158 -10.56 -5.84 33.81
C VAL A 158 -9.79 -5.88 35.14
N LYS A 159 -8.75 -5.06 35.30
CA LYS A 159 -8.01 -4.96 36.57
C LYS A 159 -8.89 -4.54 37.73
N LYS A 160 -9.75 -3.53 37.53
CA LYS A 160 -10.74 -3.11 38.56
C LYS A 160 -11.66 -4.28 38.93
N PHE A 161 -12.17 -5.00 37.94
CA PHE A 161 -13.05 -6.15 38.15
C PHE A 161 -12.35 -7.27 38.93
N VAL A 162 -11.11 -7.61 38.58
CA VAL A 162 -10.30 -8.62 39.29
C VAL A 162 -10.05 -8.22 40.74
N ILE A 163 -9.66 -6.97 41.00
CA ILE A 163 -9.45 -6.46 42.38
C ILE A 163 -10.75 -6.53 43.19
N LEU A 164 -11.88 -6.16 42.58
CA LEU A 164 -13.18 -6.20 43.23
C LEU A 164 -13.61 -7.64 43.57
N LEU A 165 -13.43 -8.58 42.65
CA LEU A 165 -13.68 -10.00 42.90
C LEU A 165 -12.82 -10.53 44.04
N ALA A 166 -11.51 -10.22 44.06
CA ALA A 166 -10.61 -10.62 45.13
C ALA A 166 -11.10 -10.10 46.50
N ASN A 167 -11.44 -8.82 46.59
CA ASN A 167 -11.97 -8.21 47.82
C ASN A 167 -13.31 -8.82 48.26
N THR A 168 -14.14 -9.27 47.31
CA THR A 168 -15.45 -9.87 47.59
C THR A 168 -15.29 -11.29 48.13
N ILE A 169 -14.37 -12.07 47.56
CA ILE A 169 -14.01 -13.41 48.04
C ILE A 169 -13.43 -13.33 49.46
N GLU A 170 -12.51 -12.39 49.71
CA GLU A 170 -11.94 -12.15 51.04
C GLU A 170 -13.01 -11.83 52.10
N LYS A 171 -14.03 -11.04 51.74
CA LYS A 171 -15.18 -10.74 52.62
C LYS A 171 -16.05 -11.97 52.87
N LEU A 172 -16.27 -12.83 51.87
CA LEU A 172 -17.00 -14.09 52.02
C LEU A 172 -16.30 -15.07 52.96
N GLU A 173 -14.97 -15.15 52.87
CA GLU A 173 -14.17 -16.04 53.74
C GLU A 173 -14.15 -15.55 55.19
N ARG A 174 -14.21 -14.23 55.43
CA ARG A 174 -14.17 -13.63 56.77
C ARG A 174 -15.53 -13.47 57.45
N HIS A 175 -16.63 -13.39 56.70
CA HIS A 175 -17.97 -13.14 57.25
C HIS A 175 -18.98 -14.21 56.85
N ALA A 176 -19.56 -14.88 57.86
CA ALA A 176 -20.65 -15.84 57.70
C ALA A 176 -21.98 -15.24 57.18
N ASN A 177 -22.07 -13.93 56.89
CA ASN A 177 -23.30 -13.30 56.39
C ASN A 177 -23.31 -13.20 54.86
N ARG A 178 -23.92 -14.21 54.22
CA ARG A 178 -23.95 -14.38 52.75
C ARG A 178 -24.79 -13.32 52.02
N GLU A 179 -25.75 -12.67 52.69
CA GLU A 179 -26.69 -11.75 52.05
C GLU A 179 -26.05 -10.44 51.56
N ASP A 180 -25.19 -9.83 52.36
CA ASP A 180 -24.49 -8.59 51.98
C ASP A 180 -23.54 -8.81 50.81
N VAL A 181 -22.93 -9.99 50.72
CA VAL A 181 -22.05 -10.31 49.60
C VAL A 181 -22.85 -10.53 48.31
N VAL A 182 -23.95 -11.27 48.38
CA VAL A 182 -24.85 -11.48 47.22
C VAL A 182 -25.42 -10.15 46.73
N LYS A 183 -25.74 -9.21 47.63
CA LYS A 183 -26.21 -7.87 47.26
C LYS A 183 -25.15 -7.08 46.49
N ASN A 184 -23.91 -7.06 46.97
CA ASN A 184 -22.81 -6.36 46.30
C ASN A 184 -22.48 -6.97 44.92
N LEU A 185 -22.49 -8.30 44.80
CA LEU A 185 -22.31 -8.99 43.53
C LEU A 185 -23.40 -8.65 42.50
N LYS A 186 -24.67 -8.54 42.93
CA LYS A 186 -25.79 -8.15 42.05
C LYS A 186 -25.68 -6.72 41.53
N ILE A 187 -25.23 -5.79 42.38
CA ILE A 187 -25.00 -4.39 41.97
C ILE A 187 -23.94 -4.34 40.88
N THR A 188 -22.81 -5.04 41.08
CA THR A 188 -21.74 -5.12 40.08
C THR A 188 -22.18 -5.83 38.80
N LEU A 189 -22.94 -6.91 38.89
CA LEU A 189 -23.46 -7.60 37.71
C LEU A 189 -24.32 -6.66 36.85
N ASN A 190 -25.13 -5.81 37.49
CA ASN A 190 -25.94 -4.82 36.79
C ASN A 190 -25.09 -3.72 36.15
N ASP A 191 -24.06 -3.20 36.84
CA ASP A 191 -23.17 -2.16 36.27
C ASP A 191 -22.40 -2.65 35.03
N TYR A 192 -22.08 -3.95 34.97
CA TYR A 192 -21.43 -4.56 33.80
C TYR A 192 -22.44 -5.08 32.75
N GLN A 193 -23.74 -5.11 33.06
CA GLN A 193 -24.77 -5.60 32.15
C GLN A 193 -24.96 -4.68 30.93
N ASP A 194 -24.69 -3.39 31.11
CA ASP A 194 -24.73 -2.37 30.04
C ASP A 194 -23.56 -2.49 29.05
N TYR A 195 -22.53 -3.27 29.39
CA TYR A 195 -21.36 -3.51 28.55
C TYR A 195 -21.43 -4.83 27.78
N LEU A 196 -22.44 -5.67 28.04
CA LEU A 196 -22.69 -6.86 27.24
C LEU A 196 -23.19 -6.42 25.85
N PRO A 197 -22.57 -6.90 24.75
CA PRO A 197 -23.14 -6.69 23.43
C PRO A 197 -24.60 -7.19 23.44
N ALA A 198 -25.49 -6.46 22.77
CA ALA A 198 -26.95 -6.66 22.88
C ALA A 198 -27.43 -8.10 22.55
N GLU A 199 -26.58 -8.90 21.89
CA GLU A 199 -26.82 -10.31 21.56
C GLU A 199 -26.45 -11.32 22.69
N GLU A 200 -25.71 -10.92 23.74
CA GLU A 200 -25.20 -11.85 24.77
C GLU A 200 -25.77 -11.62 26.18
N ALA A 201 -26.65 -10.65 26.40
CA ALA A 201 -27.24 -10.40 27.72
C ALA A 201 -28.14 -11.58 28.17
N PRO A 202 -27.78 -12.37 29.20
CA PRO A 202 -28.47 -13.63 29.48
C PRO A 202 -29.78 -13.49 30.27
N PHE A 203 -30.37 -12.30 30.36
CA PHE A 203 -31.63 -12.06 31.07
C PHE A 203 -32.43 -10.90 30.48
N LYS A 204 -32.89 -11.02 29.23
CA LYS A 204 -34.17 -10.37 28.89
C LYS A 204 -35.28 -11.18 29.54
N LYS A 205 -35.74 -10.73 30.71
CA LYS A 205 -36.97 -11.23 31.31
C LYS A 205 -38.10 -11.07 30.29
N ALA A 206 -38.69 -12.19 29.89
CA ALA A 206 -40.03 -12.18 29.29
C ALA A 206 -41.00 -11.56 30.30
N ALA A 207 -41.84 -10.67 29.80
CA ALA A 207 -42.92 -10.01 30.53
C ALA A 207 -43.92 -11.02 31.11
#